data_AF-A0A2Z2MPI2-F1
#
_entry.id   AF-A0A2Z2MPI2-F1
#
_cell.length_a   1.000
_cell.length_b   1.000
_cell.length_c   1.000
_cell.angle_alpha   90.00
_cell.angle_beta   90.00
_cell.angle_gamma   90.00
#
_symmetry.space_group_name_H-M   'P 1'
#
loop_
_entity.id
_entity.type
_entity.pdbx_description
1 polymer ?
#
loop_
_entity_poly.entity_id
_entity_poly.type
_entity_poly.pdbx_seq_one_letter_code
_entity_poly.pdbx_strand_id
1 'polypeptide(L)'
;MKAPWGLGVLFTISLLVFPAYGHPYWAKPGVYVKYAALSYEPYVQYKESLGVKERPMTMILFYNYSGIPFNIHATGDVFLIFRIEHDNGTHLGIAFRLTAYNATVDVIMENGTGLPAFWNESEVVSFKANKTWWLGGVEYKIILKSLEIRGSYYIRKRDGMVIGRDGRTYGHTFLWYDPTENIDDAPYVNLTPVAPPLYLNGTLGIDKKLVTYYGAFGPPIGRVVLAQRDPGPIRVCFSAGNRRECPFGTGGSEIIGGFTYDPASGIILAGDMLIPPADIRTADIIYALFSDLKGCYFNEVNADYSVYPVLQLYDTNADFEAVEEVSFPRQEVPSEYAYYTSIGLLVLVSVIAVARRRR
;
A
#
# COMPACT_ATOMS: atom_id res chain seq x y z
N MET A 1 4.12 6.76 -56.48
CA MET A 1 2.81 6.86 -55.81
C MET A 1 3.04 7.37 -54.39
N LYS A 2 2.32 8.41 -54.01
CA LYS A 2 2.48 9.20 -52.78
C LYS A 2 1.81 8.49 -51.60
N ALA A 3 2.47 8.43 -50.45
CA ALA A 3 1.87 8.06 -49.18
C ALA A 3 0.95 9.19 -48.69
N PRO A 4 -0.29 8.93 -48.26
CA PRO A 4 -1.12 9.97 -47.65
C PRO A 4 -0.62 10.21 -46.23
N TRP A 5 -0.07 11.41 -46.03
CA TRP A 5 0.03 12.07 -44.75
C TRP A 5 -1.38 12.43 -44.27
N GLY A 6 -1.65 12.27 -42.98
CA GLY A 6 -2.76 12.96 -42.32
C GLY A 6 -3.63 12.08 -41.43
N LEU A 7 -3.15 11.78 -40.22
CA LEU A 7 -3.98 11.55 -39.02
C LEU A 7 -3.18 11.52 -37.71
N GLY A 8 -1.92 12.02 -37.70
CA GLY A 8 -1.02 11.97 -36.55
C GLY A 8 -0.92 13.25 -35.70
N VAL A 9 -1.83 14.22 -35.84
CA VAL A 9 -1.64 15.58 -35.27
C VAL A 9 -2.75 16.04 -34.32
N LEU A 10 -3.82 15.26 -34.11
CA LEU A 10 -4.96 15.70 -33.27
C LEU A 10 -5.03 15.08 -31.86
N PHE A 11 -4.13 14.15 -31.51
CA PHE A 11 -4.07 13.57 -30.16
C PHE A 11 -2.97 14.17 -29.27
N THR A 12 -2.17 15.10 -29.80
CA THR A 12 -0.98 15.64 -29.12
C THR A 12 -1.17 17.05 -28.55
N ILE A 13 -2.32 17.70 -28.79
CA ILE A 13 -2.50 19.13 -28.48
C ILE A 13 -3.25 19.40 -27.17
N SER A 14 -3.97 18.41 -26.59
CA SER A 14 -4.64 18.59 -25.28
C SER A 14 -3.78 18.19 -24.07
N LEU A 15 -2.53 17.75 -24.27
CA LEU A 15 -1.57 17.40 -23.20
C LEU A 15 -0.57 18.52 -22.89
N LEU A 16 -0.68 19.66 -23.57
CA LEU A 16 0.20 20.81 -23.37
C LEU A 16 -0.56 21.87 -22.57
N VAL A 17 0.00 22.26 -21.43
CA VAL A 17 -0.46 23.32 -20.50
C VAL A 17 -1.43 22.90 -19.39
N PHE A 18 -1.22 21.72 -18.80
CA PHE A 18 -1.38 21.62 -17.34
C PHE A 18 0.01 21.47 -16.74
N PRO A 19 0.42 22.29 -15.74
CA PRO A 19 1.59 21.96 -14.95
C PRO A 19 1.40 20.53 -14.41
N ALA A 20 2.25 19.60 -14.85
CA ALA A 20 2.32 18.26 -14.29
C ALA A 20 2.78 18.39 -12.84
N TYR A 21 1.80 18.54 -11.94
CA TYR A 21 2.03 18.51 -10.52
C TYR A 21 2.12 17.03 -10.13
N GLY A 22 3.28 16.58 -9.63
CA GLY A 22 3.47 15.20 -9.11
C GLY A 22 2.72 14.91 -7.81
N HIS A 23 1.62 15.61 -7.55
CA HIS A 23 0.66 15.32 -6.47
C HIS A 23 -0.76 15.53 -7.02
N PRO A 24 -1.73 14.73 -6.57
CA PRO A 24 -3.09 14.79 -7.06
C PRO A 24 -3.81 16.06 -6.59
N TYR A 25 -4.81 16.49 -7.35
CA TYR A 25 -5.58 17.73 -7.10
C TYR A 25 -6.25 17.77 -5.72
N TRP A 26 -6.54 16.60 -5.12
CA TRP A 26 -7.13 16.50 -3.79
C TRP A 26 -6.09 16.69 -2.66
N ALA A 27 -4.79 16.62 -2.92
CA ALA A 27 -3.74 16.72 -1.89
C ALA A 27 -3.53 18.18 -1.44
N LYS A 28 -4.41 18.66 -0.55
CA LYS A 28 -4.42 20.04 -0.02
C LYS A 28 -4.57 20.06 1.52
N PRO A 29 -4.17 21.15 2.19
CA PRO A 29 -4.30 21.26 3.65
C PRO A 29 -5.71 20.97 4.15
N GLY A 30 -5.80 20.22 5.25
CA GLY A 30 -7.06 19.77 5.85
C GLY A 30 -7.53 18.39 5.37
N VAL A 31 -7.01 17.88 4.26
CA VAL A 31 -7.32 16.52 3.81
C VAL A 31 -6.62 15.49 4.70
N TYR A 32 -7.35 14.41 5.01
CA TYR A 32 -6.80 13.23 5.67
C TYR A 32 -7.07 11.98 4.84
N VAL A 33 -6.16 11.01 4.97
CA VAL A 33 -6.32 9.66 4.45
C VAL A 33 -6.09 8.69 5.60
N LYS A 34 -7.07 7.82 5.85
CA LYS A 34 -7.03 6.84 6.92
C LYS A 34 -7.03 5.45 6.29
N TYR A 35 -6.04 4.66 6.70
CA TYR A 35 -5.92 3.25 6.38
C TYR A 35 -6.16 2.38 7.61
N ALA A 36 -6.57 1.14 7.40
CA ALA A 36 -6.82 0.19 8.47
C ALA A 36 -6.42 -1.25 8.11
N ALA A 37 -6.03 -2.00 9.14
CA ALA A 37 -5.97 -3.46 9.14
C ALA A 37 -6.73 -3.93 10.38
N LEU A 38 -7.87 -4.58 10.16
CA LEU A 38 -8.81 -4.89 11.23
C LEU A 38 -8.71 -6.34 11.68
N SER A 39 -8.96 -6.54 12.96
CA SER A 39 -9.21 -7.87 13.50
C SER A 39 -10.55 -8.40 13.00
N TYR A 40 -10.66 -9.71 12.83
CA TYR A 40 -11.88 -10.34 12.32
C TYR A 40 -12.07 -11.71 12.96
N GLU A 41 -13.02 -11.78 13.91
CA GLU A 41 -13.21 -12.96 14.75
C GLU A 41 -13.50 -14.25 13.96
N PRO A 42 -14.28 -14.24 12.87
CA PRO A 42 -14.48 -15.46 12.07
C PRO A 42 -13.17 -16.06 11.52
N TYR A 43 -12.18 -15.22 11.20
CA TYR A 43 -10.86 -15.72 10.79
C TYR A 43 -10.07 -16.31 11.95
N VAL A 44 -10.17 -15.69 13.12
CA VAL A 44 -9.50 -16.19 14.33
C VAL A 44 -10.05 -17.57 14.69
N GLN A 45 -11.37 -17.70 14.77
CA GLN A 45 -12.04 -18.98 15.02
C GLN A 45 -11.69 -20.04 13.98
N TYR A 46 -11.59 -19.65 12.71
CA TYR A 46 -11.11 -20.54 11.65
C TYR A 46 -9.68 -21.04 11.93
N LYS A 47 -8.72 -20.16 12.27
CA LYS A 47 -7.35 -20.56 12.58
C LYS A 47 -7.25 -21.42 13.85
N GLU A 48 -8.04 -21.10 14.89
CA GLU A 48 -8.14 -21.92 16.09
C GLU A 48 -8.67 -23.33 15.77
N SER A 49 -9.66 -23.44 14.87
CA SER A 49 -10.19 -24.74 14.41
C SER A 49 -9.15 -25.59 13.67
N LEU A 50 -8.13 -24.94 13.08
CA LEU A 50 -6.98 -25.59 12.46
C LEU A 50 -5.84 -25.89 13.46
N GLY A 51 -6.02 -25.60 14.75
CA GLY A 51 -5.05 -25.86 15.80
C GLY A 51 -3.96 -24.79 15.95
N VAL A 52 -4.12 -23.61 15.32
CA VAL A 52 -3.21 -22.47 15.53
C VAL A 52 -3.45 -21.92 16.95
N LYS A 53 -2.41 -21.90 17.79
CA LYS A 53 -2.51 -21.46 19.19
C LYS A 53 -2.33 -19.96 19.33
N GLU A 54 -1.51 -19.38 18.47
CA GLU A 54 -1.25 -17.95 18.45
C GLU A 54 -2.36 -17.22 17.70
N ARG A 55 -2.97 -16.22 18.35
CA ARG A 55 -3.95 -15.37 17.69
C ARG A 55 -3.30 -14.67 16.48
N PRO A 56 -3.92 -14.70 15.28
CA PRO A 56 -3.41 -13.98 14.11
C PRO A 56 -3.16 -12.51 14.42
N MET A 57 -2.03 -12.00 13.95
CA MET A 57 -1.61 -10.61 14.17
C MET A 57 -2.14 -9.72 13.04
N THR A 58 -2.55 -8.51 13.39
CA THR A 58 -2.93 -7.45 12.44
C THR A 58 -1.75 -6.55 12.09
N MET A 59 -0.72 -6.51 12.94
CA MET A 59 0.50 -5.76 12.69
C MET A 59 1.72 -6.43 13.32
N ILE A 60 2.84 -6.37 12.61
CA ILE A 60 4.20 -6.56 13.14
C ILE A 60 4.98 -5.31 12.74
N LEU A 61 5.65 -4.67 13.68
CA LEU A 61 6.34 -3.41 13.48
C LEU A 61 7.65 -3.40 14.28
N PHE A 62 8.74 -3.01 13.63
CA PHE A 62 10.00 -2.71 14.31
C PHE A 62 10.18 -1.21 14.41
N TYR A 63 10.33 -0.69 15.62
CA TYR A 63 10.43 0.73 15.91
C TYR A 63 11.76 1.03 16.57
N ASN A 64 12.55 1.94 16.00
CA ASN A 64 13.75 2.42 16.66
C ASN A 64 13.39 3.61 17.55
N TYR A 65 13.39 3.42 18.87
CA TYR A 65 13.16 4.50 19.82
C TYR A 65 14.38 4.73 20.68
N SER A 66 14.91 5.95 20.66
CA SER A 66 16.13 6.31 21.40
C SER A 66 17.33 5.41 21.07
N GLY A 67 17.44 4.95 19.81
CA GLY A 67 18.52 4.08 19.34
C GLY A 67 18.33 2.60 19.68
N ILE A 68 17.18 2.22 20.25
CA ILE A 68 16.87 0.84 20.64
C ILE A 68 15.76 0.29 19.71
N PRO A 69 15.98 -0.86 19.04
CA PRO A 69 14.95 -1.50 18.25
C PRO A 69 13.96 -2.24 19.14
N PHE A 70 12.68 -1.89 19.03
CA PHE A 70 11.56 -2.58 19.66
C PHE A 70 10.83 -3.43 18.61
N ASN A 71 10.45 -4.65 18.97
CA ASN A 71 9.50 -5.46 18.20
C ASN A 71 8.09 -5.22 18.75
N ILE A 72 7.16 -4.84 17.90
CA ILE A 72 5.81 -4.48 18.29
C ILE A 72 4.87 -5.33 17.46
N HIS A 73 3.97 -6.07 18.12
CA HIS A 73 2.93 -6.82 17.43
C HIS A 73 1.55 -6.49 17.99
N ALA A 74 0.55 -6.45 17.12
CA ALA A 74 -0.84 -6.20 17.50
C ALA A 74 -1.75 -7.33 17.02
N THR A 75 -2.79 -7.60 17.81
CA THR A 75 -3.83 -8.58 17.47
C THR A 75 -5.25 -7.98 17.43
N GLY A 76 -5.37 -6.71 17.83
CA GLY A 76 -6.59 -5.90 17.67
C GLY A 76 -6.50 -5.02 16.42
N ASP A 77 -7.41 -4.06 16.29
CA ASP A 77 -7.46 -3.20 15.12
C ASP A 77 -6.25 -2.25 15.03
N VAL A 78 -5.86 -1.92 13.81
CA VAL A 78 -4.77 -0.99 13.52
C VAL A 78 -5.25 0.09 12.57
N PHE A 79 -4.97 1.34 12.90
CA PHE A 79 -5.30 2.51 12.10
C PHE A 79 -4.06 3.34 11.82
N LEU A 80 -3.91 3.78 10.58
CA LEU A 80 -2.85 4.69 10.17
C LEU A 80 -3.48 5.88 9.47
N ILE A 81 -3.37 7.05 10.10
CA ILE A 81 -4.02 8.28 9.62
C ILE A 81 -2.94 9.26 9.21
N PHE A 82 -3.04 9.80 8.01
CA PHE A 82 -2.24 10.90 7.51
C PHE A 82 -3.11 12.12 7.36
N ARG A 83 -2.58 13.29 7.72
CA ARG A 83 -3.25 14.57 7.54
C ARG A 83 -2.29 15.56 6.91
N ILE A 84 -2.74 16.21 5.85
CA ILE A 84 -2.04 17.34 5.25
C ILE A 84 -2.30 18.56 6.13
N GLU A 85 -1.28 19.03 6.84
CA GLU A 85 -1.42 20.13 7.79
C GLU A 85 -1.24 21.50 7.13
N HIS A 86 -0.27 21.61 6.22
CA HIS A 86 0.07 22.86 5.54
C HIS A 86 0.71 22.62 4.18
N ASP A 87 0.69 23.65 3.33
CA ASP A 87 1.34 23.68 2.02
C ASP A 87 2.17 24.96 1.93
N ASN A 88 3.48 24.82 1.71
CA ASN A 88 4.40 25.96 1.57
C ASN A 88 4.70 26.32 0.10
N GLY A 89 3.90 25.80 -0.83
CA GLY A 89 4.05 25.96 -2.28
C GLY A 89 4.88 24.84 -2.92
N THR A 90 5.96 24.40 -2.25
CA THR A 90 6.88 23.37 -2.79
C THR A 90 6.75 22.01 -2.10
N HIS A 91 6.29 22.00 -0.86
CA HIS A 91 6.14 20.83 -0.02
C HIS A 91 4.81 20.87 0.73
N LEU A 92 4.21 19.68 0.89
CA LEU A 92 3.10 19.43 1.80
C LEU A 92 3.67 18.98 3.15
N GLY A 93 3.27 19.63 4.24
CA GLY A 93 3.56 19.17 5.59
C GLY A 93 2.54 18.15 6.04
N ILE A 94 2.99 16.94 6.38
CA ILE A 94 2.14 15.83 6.77
C ILE A 94 2.36 15.51 8.25
N ALA A 95 1.27 15.32 8.99
CA ALA A 95 1.29 14.63 10.27
C ALA A 95 0.66 13.25 10.12
N PHE A 96 1.21 12.26 10.80
CA PHE A 96 0.62 10.95 10.84
C PHE A 96 0.49 10.41 12.26
N ARG A 97 -0.46 9.50 12.42
CA ARG A 97 -0.72 8.76 13.64
C ARG A 97 -1.00 7.30 13.32
N LEU A 98 -0.19 6.42 13.88
CA LEU A 98 -0.45 4.99 13.95
C LEU A 98 -1.05 4.66 15.31
N THR A 99 -2.19 3.99 15.32
CA THR A 99 -2.85 3.48 16.52
C THR A 99 -3.03 1.98 16.38
N ALA A 100 -2.55 1.20 17.35
CA ALA A 100 -2.67 -0.25 17.37
C ALA A 100 -3.33 -0.70 18.69
N TYR A 101 -4.38 -1.50 18.60
CA TYR A 101 -5.09 -2.04 19.77
C TYR A 101 -4.60 -3.44 20.11
N ASN A 102 -4.59 -3.75 21.41
CA ASN A 102 -4.04 -4.99 21.97
C ASN A 102 -2.62 -5.25 21.44
N ALA A 103 -1.73 -4.28 21.73
CA ALA A 103 -0.37 -4.26 21.25
C ALA A 103 0.57 -4.85 22.30
N THR A 104 1.58 -5.57 21.86
CA THR A 104 2.67 -6.07 22.69
C THR A 104 3.97 -5.48 22.18
N VAL A 105 4.75 -4.93 23.10
CA VAL A 105 6.09 -4.39 22.84
C VAL A 105 7.10 -5.34 23.48
N ASP A 106 7.97 -5.90 22.66
CA ASP A 106 9.08 -6.76 23.07
C ASP A 106 10.41 -6.07 22.77
N VAL A 107 11.35 -6.12 23.71
CA VAL A 107 12.70 -5.59 23.53
C VAL A 107 13.71 -6.37 24.37
N ILE A 108 14.92 -6.55 23.83
CA ILE A 108 16.04 -7.14 24.54
C ILE A 108 17.08 -6.05 24.77
N MET A 109 17.47 -5.85 26.02
CA MET A 109 18.44 -4.82 26.42
C MET A 109 19.49 -5.39 27.38
N GLU A 110 20.63 -4.70 27.51
CA GLU A 110 21.61 -5.02 28.54
C GLU A 110 21.04 -4.84 29.94
N ASN A 111 21.41 -5.73 30.86
CA ASN A 111 20.96 -5.62 32.23
C ASN A 111 21.49 -4.33 32.90
N GLY A 112 20.59 -3.60 33.58
CA GLY A 112 20.92 -2.33 34.24
C GLY A 112 20.82 -1.10 33.34
N THR A 113 20.50 -1.26 32.05
CA THR A 113 20.10 -0.13 31.20
C THR A 113 18.66 0.29 31.49
N GLY A 114 18.39 1.60 31.51
CA GLY A 114 17.03 2.11 31.69
C GLY A 114 16.19 1.85 30.43
N LEU A 115 15.04 1.20 30.58
CA LEU A 115 14.08 0.96 29.50
C LEU A 115 13.41 2.28 29.10
N PRO A 116 13.63 2.81 27.88
CA PRO A 116 12.95 4.01 27.44
C PRO A 116 11.50 3.69 27.07
N ALA A 117 10.55 4.30 27.77
CA ALA A 117 9.13 4.17 27.46
C ALA A 117 8.72 5.24 26.44
N PHE A 118 8.03 4.80 25.38
CA PHE A 118 7.33 5.66 24.42
C PHE A 118 5.81 5.47 24.46
N TRP A 119 5.34 4.52 25.27
CA TRP A 119 3.92 4.26 25.49
C TRP A 119 3.40 5.06 26.67
N ASN A 120 2.08 5.15 26.76
CA ASN A 120 1.40 5.70 27.92
C ASN A 120 1.25 4.62 29.01
N GLU A 121 1.71 4.90 30.23
CA GLU A 121 1.64 3.97 31.37
C GLU A 121 0.20 3.56 31.72
N SER A 122 -0.80 4.42 31.45
CA SER A 122 -2.22 4.06 31.69
C SER A 122 -2.74 2.97 30.75
N GLU A 123 -2.05 2.73 29.64
CA GLU A 123 -2.40 1.71 28.66
C GLU A 123 -1.77 0.35 28.99
N VAL A 124 -0.83 0.29 29.94
CA VAL A 124 -0.14 -0.95 30.30
C VAL A 124 -1.09 -1.90 31.02
N VAL A 125 -1.31 -3.07 30.42
CA VAL A 125 -2.07 -4.18 30.98
C VAL A 125 -1.16 -5.11 31.77
N SER A 126 0.02 -5.40 31.24
CA SER A 126 1.00 -6.24 31.92
C SER A 126 2.42 -5.91 31.48
N PHE A 127 3.35 -6.09 32.40
CA PHE A 127 4.77 -5.88 32.20
C PHE A 127 5.52 -7.10 32.72
N LYS A 128 6.37 -7.70 31.90
CA LYS A 128 7.23 -8.83 32.27
C LYS A 128 8.67 -8.52 31.88
N ALA A 129 9.59 -8.86 32.78
CA ALA A 129 11.02 -8.76 32.56
C ALA A 129 11.65 -10.12 32.87
N ASN A 130 12.21 -10.77 31.85
CA ASN A 130 12.83 -12.07 31.95
C ASN A 130 14.33 -11.94 31.69
N LYS A 131 15.17 -12.58 32.52
CA LYS A 131 16.60 -12.68 32.21
C LYS A 131 16.78 -13.59 31.00
N THR A 132 17.46 -13.08 29.99
CA THR A 132 17.86 -13.90 28.83
C THR A 132 18.98 -14.85 29.26
N TRP A 133 18.78 -16.16 29.12
CA TRP A 133 19.76 -17.15 29.61
C TRP A 133 21.07 -17.13 28.80
N TRP A 134 21.03 -16.61 27.56
CA TRP A 134 22.15 -16.65 26.61
C TRP A 134 22.74 -15.27 26.26
N LEU A 135 22.18 -14.13 26.70
CA LEU A 135 22.65 -12.79 26.27
C LEU A 135 23.16 -11.91 27.41
N GLY A 136 23.01 -12.32 28.68
CA GLY A 136 23.31 -11.44 29.82
C GLY A 136 22.42 -10.18 29.86
N GLY A 137 21.38 -10.14 29.02
CA GLY A 137 20.41 -9.07 28.92
C GLY A 137 19.08 -9.41 29.57
N VAL A 138 18.18 -8.45 29.57
CA VAL A 138 16.80 -8.58 30.03
C VAL A 138 15.88 -8.43 28.83
N GLU A 139 15.00 -9.40 28.64
CA GLU A 139 13.89 -9.32 27.70
C GLU A 139 12.70 -8.71 28.43
N TYR A 140 12.21 -7.60 27.90
CA TYR A 140 11.02 -6.93 28.37
C TYR A 140 9.87 -7.22 27.43
N LYS A 141 8.72 -7.57 27.99
CA LYS A 141 7.45 -7.78 27.30
C LYS A 141 6.37 -6.94 27.96
N ILE A 142 5.87 -5.95 27.22
CA ILE A 142 4.88 -4.99 27.69
C ILE A 142 3.61 -5.15 26.86
N ILE A 143 2.50 -5.51 27.50
CA ILE A 143 1.19 -5.64 26.85
C ILE A 143 0.40 -4.35 27.13
N LEU A 144 -0.09 -3.72 26.07
CA LEU A 144 -0.79 -2.45 26.06
C LEU A 144 -2.21 -2.62 25.53
N LYS A 145 -3.19 -1.92 26.11
CA LYS A 145 -4.55 -1.83 25.56
C LYS A 145 -4.53 -1.12 24.21
N SER A 146 -3.78 -0.01 24.12
CA SER A 146 -3.55 0.73 22.90
C SER A 146 -2.11 1.27 22.88
N LEU A 147 -1.52 1.27 21.70
CA LEU A 147 -0.26 1.94 21.41
C LEU A 147 -0.49 3.00 20.34
N GLU A 148 0.10 4.17 20.54
CA GLU A 148 0.06 5.27 19.58
C GLU A 148 1.48 5.73 19.24
N ILE A 149 1.80 5.80 17.95
CA ILE A 149 3.04 6.36 17.41
C ILE A 149 2.66 7.53 16.51
N ARG A 150 3.29 8.69 16.73
CA ARG A 150 3.06 9.91 15.94
C ARG A 150 4.33 10.30 15.22
N GLY A 151 4.16 10.89 14.05
CA GLY A 151 5.26 11.49 13.30
C GLY A 151 4.79 12.64 12.43
N SER A 152 5.75 13.34 11.85
CA SER A 152 5.48 14.34 10.84
C SER A 152 6.64 14.43 9.86
N TYR A 153 6.35 14.82 8.63
CA TYR A 153 7.32 14.87 7.54
C TYR A 153 6.84 15.81 6.45
N TYR A 154 7.63 15.93 5.38
CA TYR A 154 7.28 16.71 4.20
C TYR A 154 7.18 15.79 2.98
N ILE A 155 6.22 16.08 2.11
CA ILE A 155 6.16 15.51 0.75
C ILE A 155 6.48 16.63 -0.24
N ARG A 156 7.50 16.43 -1.07
CA ARG A 156 7.84 17.36 -2.14
C ARG A 156 6.84 17.23 -3.29
N LYS A 157 6.18 18.32 -3.64
CA LYS A 157 5.01 18.33 -4.55
C LYS A 157 5.30 17.96 -6.00
N ARG A 158 6.56 18.05 -6.42
CA ARG A 158 6.96 17.83 -7.82
C ARG A 158 7.12 16.35 -8.17
N ASP A 159 7.41 15.51 -7.18
CA ASP A 159 7.91 14.14 -7.36
C ASP A 159 7.62 13.26 -6.14
N GLY A 160 6.53 13.51 -5.41
CA GLY A 160 6.08 12.66 -4.30
C GLY A 160 7.09 12.37 -3.18
N MET A 161 8.26 13.03 -3.14
CA MET A 161 9.39 12.60 -2.33
C MET A 161 9.16 12.89 -0.85
N VAL A 162 9.26 11.85 -0.02
CA VAL A 162 9.12 11.91 1.44
C VAL A 162 10.45 12.32 2.07
N ILE A 163 10.40 13.42 2.81
CA ILE A 163 11.54 14.04 3.48
C ILE A 163 11.22 14.15 4.98
N GLY A 164 12.02 13.51 5.81
CA GLY A 164 11.88 13.57 7.27
C GLY A 164 12.20 14.96 7.82
N ARG A 165 11.85 15.20 9.09
CA ARG A 165 12.21 16.46 9.79
C ARG A 165 13.71 16.60 10.00
N ASP A 166 14.45 15.50 9.92
CA ASP A 166 15.91 15.45 9.91
C ASP A 166 16.53 15.84 8.56
N GLY A 167 15.70 16.15 7.55
CA GLY A 167 16.11 16.51 6.19
C GLY A 167 16.51 15.31 5.31
N ARG A 168 16.43 14.07 5.83
CA ARG A 168 16.75 12.88 5.05
C ARG A 168 15.59 12.51 4.12
N THR A 169 15.94 11.93 2.99
CA THR A 169 14.98 11.41 2.00
C THR A 169 14.74 9.92 2.25
N TYR A 170 13.48 9.52 2.35
CA TYR A 170 13.07 8.15 2.70
C TYR A 170 12.49 7.36 1.52
N GLY A 171 12.20 8.02 0.40
CA GLY A 171 11.57 7.44 -0.79
C GLY A 171 10.37 8.27 -1.23
N HIS A 172 9.47 7.67 -1.99
CA HIS A 172 8.25 8.29 -2.50
C HIS A 172 7.06 7.93 -1.63
N THR A 173 6.08 8.83 -1.57
CA THR A 173 4.88 8.64 -0.77
C THR A 173 4.06 7.44 -1.27
N PHE A 174 3.36 6.78 -0.34
CA PHE A 174 2.32 5.80 -0.65
C PHE A 174 0.89 6.36 -0.46
N LEU A 175 0.73 7.68 -0.29
CA LEU A 175 -0.62 8.25 -0.18
C LEU A 175 -1.30 8.35 -1.54
N TRP A 176 -0.50 8.51 -2.59
CA TRP A 176 -0.95 8.50 -3.98
C TRP A 176 0.15 7.96 -4.89
N TYR A 177 -0.22 7.70 -6.13
CA TYR A 177 0.71 7.42 -7.22
C TYR A 177 0.30 8.17 -8.47
N ASP A 178 1.28 8.80 -9.12
CA ASP A 178 1.11 9.46 -10.40
C ASP A 178 1.95 8.72 -11.46
N PRO A 179 1.31 8.10 -12.47
CA PRO A 179 2.03 7.39 -13.53
C PRO A 179 2.85 8.32 -14.44
N THR A 180 2.65 9.63 -14.37
CA THR A 180 3.42 10.64 -15.12
C THR A 180 4.65 11.14 -14.37
N GLU A 181 4.79 10.76 -13.10
CA GLU A 181 5.93 11.14 -12.27
C GLU A 181 7.23 10.53 -12.80
N ASN A 182 8.25 11.37 -12.97
CA ASN A 182 9.60 10.88 -13.24
C ASN A 182 10.30 10.56 -11.91
N ILE A 183 10.39 9.28 -11.60
CA ILE A 183 11.00 8.75 -10.37
C ILE A 183 12.54 8.63 -10.49
N ASP A 184 13.10 8.86 -11.69
CA ASP A 184 14.54 8.69 -11.99
C ASP A 184 15.08 7.33 -11.47
N ASP A 185 16.39 7.23 -11.22
CA ASP A 185 17.03 6.08 -10.58
C ASP A 185 16.95 6.12 -9.03
N ALA A 186 16.08 6.96 -8.46
CA ALA A 186 15.91 7.06 -7.02
C ALA A 186 15.17 5.83 -6.46
N PRO A 187 15.52 5.36 -5.25
CA PRO A 187 14.75 4.30 -4.61
C PRO A 187 13.34 4.81 -4.26
N TYR A 188 12.32 4.05 -4.66
CA TYR A 188 10.94 4.30 -4.25
C TYR A 188 10.79 4.18 -2.73
N VAL A 189 11.50 3.23 -2.10
CA VAL A 189 11.60 3.14 -0.65
C VAL A 189 13.04 2.85 -0.25
N ASN A 190 13.62 3.71 0.60
CA ASN A 190 14.94 3.47 1.17
C ASN A 190 14.83 2.63 2.45
N LEU A 191 15.18 1.35 2.38
CA LEU A 191 15.11 0.41 3.49
C LEU A 191 16.44 0.24 4.26
N THR A 192 17.49 0.96 3.86
CA THR A 192 18.81 0.87 4.50
C THR A 192 18.73 1.31 5.97
N PRO A 193 19.42 0.63 6.92
CA PRO A 193 20.35 -0.50 6.75
C PRO A 193 19.71 -1.89 6.86
N VAL A 194 18.38 -1.98 6.86
CA VAL A 194 17.66 -3.22 7.22
C VAL A 194 17.38 -4.10 6.01
N ALA A 195 17.20 -3.51 4.83
CA ALA A 195 17.15 -4.24 3.57
C ALA A 195 17.70 -3.37 2.42
N PRO A 196 18.09 -3.97 1.30
CA PRO A 196 18.32 -3.23 0.06
C PRO A 196 17.12 -2.35 -0.31
N PRO A 197 17.33 -1.15 -0.88
CA PRO A 197 16.26 -0.28 -1.32
C PRO A 197 15.38 -0.92 -2.39
N LEU A 198 14.14 -0.45 -2.47
CA LEU A 198 13.18 -0.86 -3.48
C LEU A 198 13.02 0.21 -4.54
N TYR A 199 12.94 -0.24 -5.78
CA TYR A 199 12.81 0.61 -6.96
C TYR A 199 11.51 0.30 -7.67
N LEU A 200 10.96 1.30 -8.37
CA LEU A 200 9.84 1.09 -9.27
C LEU A 200 10.29 0.12 -10.38
N ASN A 201 9.60 -1.01 -10.47
CA ASN A 201 9.82 -2.00 -11.52
C ASN A 201 8.78 -1.86 -12.65
N GLY A 202 7.59 -1.34 -12.33
CA GLY A 202 6.56 -1.04 -13.30
C GLY A 202 5.18 -0.93 -12.69
N THR A 203 4.18 -0.80 -13.57
CA THR A 203 2.77 -0.76 -13.21
C THR A 203 1.98 -1.81 -13.98
N LEU A 204 0.96 -2.37 -13.34
CA LEU A 204 0.05 -3.37 -13.91
C LEU A 204 -1.39 -2.90 -13.77
N GLY A 205 -2.19 -3.14 -14.81
CA GLY A 205 -3.64 -2.96 -14.76
C GLY A 205 -4.32 -4.24 -14.26
N ILE A 206 -5.21 -4.10 -13.28
CA ILE A 206 -6.02 -5.18 -12.74
C ILE A 206 -7.46 -4.95 -13.21
N ASP A 207 -7.94 -5.84 -14.07
CA ASP A 207 -9.32 -5.83 -14.56
C ASP A 207 -10.28 -6.54 -13.59
N LYS A 208 -10.23 -6.11 -12.32
CA LYS A 208 -11.11 -6.59 -11.25
C LYS A 208 -11.45 -5.44 -10.32
N LYS A 209 -12.65 -5.50 -9.77
CA LYS A 209 -13.09 -4.62 -8.69
C LYS A 209 -12.25 -4.87 -7.43
N LEU A 210 -11.84 -3.80 -6.75
CA LEU A 210 -11.27 -3.85 -5.41
C LEU A 210 -12.28 -3.28 -4.40
N VAL A 211 -12.50 -3.98 -3.31
CA VAL A 211 -13.35 -3.56 -2.20
C VAL A 211 -12.47 -3.21 -1.02
N THR A 212 -12.61 -1.97 -0.55
CA THR A 212 -11.97 -1.44 0.66
C THR A 212 -13.04 -1.15 1.72
N TYR A 213 -12.63 -0.68 2.89
CA TYR A 213 -13.59 -0.22 3.91
C TYR A 213 -14.24 1.11 3.56
N TYR A 214 -13.55 1.97 2.80
CA TYR A 214 -14.09 3.24 2.32
C TYR A 214 -15.15 3.03 1.22
N GLY A 215 -14.87 2.11 0.30
CA GLY A 215 -15.72 1.91 -0.85
C GLY A 215 -15.21 0.86 -1.83
N ALA A 216 -15.96 0.75 -2.92
CA ALA A 216 -15.74 -0.19 -3.99
C ALA A 216 -15.19 0.56 -5.21
N PHE A 217 -14.04 0.12 -5.72
CA PHE A 217 -13.36 0.73 -6.86
C PHE A 217 -13.41 -0.19 -8.06
N GLY A 218 -13.84 0.35 -9.20
CA GLY A 218 -14.04 -0.39 -10.44
C GLY A 218 -12.75 -0.53 -11.25
N PRO A 219 -12.67 -1.52 -12.15
CA PRO A 219 -11.54 -1.62 -13.06
C PRO A 219 -11.47 -0.44 -14.05
N PRO A 220 -10.27 -0.09 -14.56
CA PRO A 220 -9.00 -0.70 -14.19
C PRO A 220 -8.50 -0.20 -12.84
N ILE A 221 -8.07 -1.13 -12.00
CA ILE A 221 -7.32 -0.82 -10.78
C ILE A 221 -5.83 -0.85 -11.14
N GLY A 222 -5.08 0.15 -10.71
CA GLY A 222 -3.63 0.19 -10.93
C GLY A 222 -2.88 -0.55 -9.82
N ARG A 223 -1.81 -1.27 -10.16
CA ARG A 223 -0.86 -1.84 -9.20
C ARG A 223 0.53 -1.35 -9.52
N VAL A 224 1.20 -0.75 -8.54
CA VAL A 224 2.63 -0.47 -8.59
C VAL A 224 3.38 -1.73 -8.14
N VAL A 225 4.43 -2.08 -8.87
CA VAL A 225 5.32 -3.18 -8.55
C VAL A 225 6.69 -2.60 -8.18
N LEU A 226 7.14 -2.92 -6.97
CA LEU A 226 8.43 -2.54 -6.45
C LEU A 226 9.33 -3.77 -6.32
N ALA A 227 10.60 -3.64 -6.70
CA ALA A 227 11.56 -4.72 -6.63
C ALA A 227 12.93 -4.24 -6.14
N GLN A 228 13.70 -5.17 -5.57
CA GLN A 228 15.11 -4.93 -5.25
C GLN A 228 15.96 -5.10 -6.51
N ARG A 229 16.90 -4.18 -6.75
CA ARG A 229 17.93 -4.36 -7.79
C ARG A 229 18.98 -5.38 -7.37
N ASP A 230 19.38 -5.31 -6.10
CA ASP A 230 20.29 -6.25 -5.46
C ASP A 230 19.52 -7.02 -4.38
N PRO A 231 19.06 -8.24 -4.68
CA PRO A 231 18.21 -9.00 -3.78
C PRO A 231 18.90 -9.30 -2.45
N GLY A 232 18.21 -9.06 -1.34
CA GLY A 232 18.75 -9.30 -0.01
C GLY A 232 17.68 -9.33 1.07
N PRO A 233 17.90 -10.11 2.15
CA PRO A 233 16.89 -10.32 3.18
C PRO A 233 16.69 -9.05 4.01
N ILE A 234 15.49 -8.90 4.57
CA ILE A 234 15.24 -7.96 5.67
C ILE A 234 15.96 -8.48 6.91
N ARG A 235 16.81 -7.67 7.52
CA ARG A 235 17.58 -8.01 8.72
C ARG A 235 17.41 -6.92 9.78
N VAL A 236 16.53 -7.18 10.74
CA VAL A 236 16.44 -6.35 11.96
C VAL A 236 17.22 -7.02 13.06
N CYS A 237 18.16 -6.29 13.66
CA CYS A 237 19.06 -6.82 14.68
C CYS A 237 18.91 -6.09 16.01
N PHE A 238 18.93 -6.87 17.09
CA PHE A 238 18.99 -6.43 18.47
C PHE A 238 20.43 -6.58 18.94
N SER A 239 20.89 -5.62 19.75
CA SER A 239 22.22 -5.64 20.34
C SER A 239 22.08 -5.59 21.85
N ALA A 240 22.77 -6.50 22.54
CA ALA A 240 22.97 -6.44 23.98
C ALA A 240 24.45 -6.73 24.27
N GLY A 241 25.19 -5.69 24.65
CA GLY A 241 26.64 -5.72 24.81
C GLY A 241 27.34 -5.92 23.47
N ASN A 242 28.32 -6.81 23.47
CA ASN A 242 29.08 -7.19 22.28
C ASN A 242 28.34 -8.21 21.40
N ARG A 243 27.10 -8.58 21.74
CA ARG A 243 26.32 -9.59 21.00
C ARG A 243 25.22 -8.93 20.19
N ARG A 244 25.13 -9.35 18.93
CA ARG A 244 24.12 -8.90 17.96
C ARG A 244 23.35 -10.12 17.46
N GLU A 245 22.04 -10.11 17.63
CA GLU A 245 21.13 -11.13 17.10
C GLU A 245 20.20 -10.48 16.08
N CYS A 246 19.94 -11.15 14.97
CA CYS A 246 19.03 -10.67 13.94
C CYS A 246 17.86 -11.65 13.80
N PRO A 247 16.92 -11.66 14.76
CA PRO A 247 15.85 -12.66 14.83
C PRO A 247 14.83 -12.50 13.70
N PHE A 248 14.77 -11.32 13.06
CA PHE A 248 14.00 -11.13 11.85
C PHE A 248 14.89 -11.24 10.63
N GLY A 249 14.71 -12.32 9.88
CA GLY A 249 15.32 -12.60 8.58
C GLY A 249 14.25 -13.14 7.64
N THR A 250 13.88 -12.40 6.60
CA THR A 250 13.05 -12.99 5.53
C THR A 250 13.90 -14.02 4.79
N GLY A 251 13.48 -15.28 4.73
CA GLY A 251 14.24 -16.38 4.09
C GLY A 251 14.31 -16.32 2.56
N GLY A 252 13.76 -15.28 1.93
CA GLY A 252 13.78 -15.09 0.48
C GLY A 252 14.98 -14.26 0.01
N SER A 253 15.45 -14.56 -1.21
CA SER A 253 16.47 -13.74 -1.88
C SER A 253 15.90 -12.42 -2.38
N GLU A 254 14.66 -12.39 -2.86
CA GLU A 254 14.05 -11.23 -3.51
C GLU A 254 12.83 -10.74 -2.73
N ILE A 255 12.81 -9.44 -2.43
CA ILE A 255 11.64 -8.75 -1.90
C ILE A 255 10.96 -8.06 -3.07
N ILE A 256 9.76 -8.53 -3.39
CA ILE A 256 8.82 -7.84 -4.26
C ILE A 256 7.72 -7.31 -3.36
N GLY A 257 7.29 -6.08 -3.61
CA GLY A 257 6.01 -5.63 -3.09
C GLY A 257 5.43 -4.54 -3.94
N GLY A 258 4.70 -3.61 -3.33
CA GLY A 258 4.03 -2.57 -4.08
C GLY A 258 2.79 -2.09 -3.36
N PHE A 259 1.82 -1.64 -4.15
CA PHE A 259 0.53 -1.19 -3.65
C PHE A 259 -0.44 -1.03 -4.82
N THR A 260 -1.70 -0.94 -4.49
CA THR A 260 -2.82 -0.87 -5.42
C THR A 260 -3.48 0.50 -5.30
N TYR A 261 -3.77 1.14 -6.43
CA TYR A 261 -4.28 2.51 -6.49
C TYR A 261 -5.45 2.63 -7.46
N ASP A 262 -6.28 3.64 -7.24
CA ASP A 262 -7.32 4.05 -8.18
C ASP A 262 -6.69 4.99 -9.23
N PRO A 263 -6.63 4.64 -10.53
CA PRO A 263 -6.03 5.50 -11.54
C PRO A 263 -6.74 6.83 -11.76
N ALA A 264 -8.03 6.93 -11.40
CA ALA A 264 -8.80 8.16 -11.60
C ALA A 264 -8.44 9.25 -10.58
N SER A 265 -8.30 8.88 -9.31
CA SER A 265 -7.91 9.80 -8.24
C SER A 265 -6.42 9.78 -7.91
N GLY A 266 -5.70 8.73 -8.30
CA GLY A 266 -4.33 8.45 -7.87
C GLY A 266 -4.21 7.93 -6.43
N ILE A 267 -5.30 7.83 -5.65
CA ILE A 267 -5.23 7.43 -4.25
C ILE A 267 -4.86 5.95 -4.12
N ILE A 268 -4.02 5.64 -3.13
CA ILE A 268 -3.70 4.25 -2.81
C ILE A 268 -4.88 3.62 -2.06
N LEU A 269 -5.34 2.48 -2.57
CA LEU A 269 -6.47 1.72 -2.06
C LEU A 269 -6.05 0.62 -1.08
N ALA A 270 -4.91 -0.01 -1.34
CA ALA A 270 -4.37 -1.08 -0.52
C ALA A 270 -2.84 -1.14 -0.66
N GLY A 271 -2.13 -1.36 0.46
CA GLY A 271 -0.69 -1.62 0.45
C GLY A 271 -0.33 -3.02 -0.05
N ASP A 272 0.91 -3.46 0.19
CA ASP A 272 1.32 -4.86 0.15
C ASP A 272 1.62 -5.36 1.59
N MET A 273 1.62 -6.67 1.82
CA MET A 273 1.90 -7.25 3.14
C MET A 273 3.33 -6.93 3.59
N LEU A 274 4.25 -6.93 2.63
CA LEU A 274 5.64 -6.59 2.82
C LEU A 274 5.79 -5.18 2.26
N ILE A 275 6.08 -4.20 3.12
CA ILE A 275 6.83 -2.95 2.86
C ILE A 275 6.21 -1.80 3.68
N PRO A 276 6.98 -1.16 4.58
CA PRO A 276 6.58 0.12 5.14
C PRO A 276 6.70 1.22 4.08
N PRO A 277 5.71 2.11 3.95
CA PRO A 277 5.86 3.27 3.08
C PRO A 277 6.95 4.21 3.61
N ALA A 278 7.60 4.94 2.71
CA ALA A 278 8.60 5.95 3.07
C ALA A 278 8.07 6.92 4.15
N ASP A 279 6.76 7.20 4.10
CA ASP A 279 5.98 8.05 4.98
C ASP A 279 6.14 7.71 6.47
N ILE A 280 6.04 6.44 6.86
CA ILE A 280 6.12 6.05 8.29
C ILE A 280 7.56 5.87 8.78
N ARG A 281 8.52 5.65 7.87
CA ARG A 281 9.95 5.57 8.22
C ARG A 281 10.51 6.87 8.79
N THR A 282 9.84 7.98 8.50
CA THR A 282 10.21 9.31 9.02
C THR A 282 10.07 9.45 10.54
N ALA A 283 9.33 8.54 11.19
CA ALA A 283 9.29 8.42 12.64
C ALA A 283 10.04 7.16 13.13
N ASP A 284 11.17 6.83 12.50
CA ASP A 284 12.05 5.73 12.92
C ASP A 284 11.38 4.33 12.97
N ILE A 285 10.24 4.16 12.31
CA ILE A 285 9.66 2.84 12.05
C ILE A 285 10.55 2.16 11.01
N ILE A 286 11.29 1.16 11.46
CA ILE A 286 12.27 0.41 10.67
C ILE A 286 11.56 -0.46 9.61
N TYR A 287 10.50 -1.14 10.04
CA TYR A 287 9.77 -2.12 9.26
C TYR A 287 8.36 -2.26 9.80
N ALA A 288 7.39 -2.47 8.93
CA ALA A 288 6.03 -2.78 9.32
C ALA A 288 5.40 -3.75 8.32
N LEU A 289 4.59 -4.66 8.84
CA LEU A 289 3.70 -5.56 8.13
C LEU A 289 2.31 -5.38 8.72
N PHE A 290 1.31 -5.29 7.86
CA PHE A 290 -0.09 -5.17 8.25
C PHE A 290 -0.87 -6.32 7.60
N SER A 291 -1.78 -6.90 8.37
CA SER A 291 -2.60 -8.03 7.93
C SER A 291 -4.05 -7.76 8.29
N ASP A 292 -4.88 -7.55 7.27
CA ASP A 292 -6.31 -7.40 7.48
C ASP A 292 -6.96 -8.78 7.57
N LEU A 293 -7.44 -9.15 8.76
CA LEU A 293 -7.93 -10.51 9.02
C LEU A 293 -9.22 -10.82 8.26
N LYS A 294 -10.01 -9.79 7.92
CA LYS A 294 -11.16 -9.94 7.03
C LYS A 294 -10.67 -10.31 5.64
N GLY A 295 -9.76 -9.53 5.06
CA GLY A 295 -9.12 -9.85 3.79
C GLY A 295 -8.50 -11.25 3.79
N CYS A 296 -7.79 -11.66 4.85
CA CYS A 296 -7.26 -13.02 4.96
C CYS A 296 -8.37 -14.09 4.89
N TYR A 297 -9.47 -13.90 5.61
CA TYR A 297 -10.60 -14.83 5.58
C TYR A 297 -11.21 -14.95 4.18
N PHE A 298 -11.47 -13.82 3.51
CA PHE A 298 -12.04 -13.83 2.17
C PHE A 298 -11.11 -14.53 1.16
N ASN A 299 -9.81 -14.26 1.22
CA ASN A 299 -8.83 -14.87 0.32
C ASN A 299 -8.63 -16.37 0.60
N GLU A 300 -8.44 -16.77 1.85
CA GLU A 300 -8.08 -18.16 2.20
C GLU A 300 -9.30 -19.09 2.29
N VAL A 301 -10.42 -18.59 2.79
CA VAL A 301 -11.62 -19.42 3.06
C VAL A 301 -12.64 -19.32 1.94
N ASN A 302 -12.89 -18.11 1.42
CA ASN A 302 -13.89 -17.88 0.38
C ASN A 302 -13.32 -17.88 -1.05
N ALA A 303 -11.99 -17.91 -1.21
CA ALA A 303 -11.30 -17.72 -2.48
C ALA A 303 -11.73 -16.43 -3.22
N ASP A 304 -12.11 -15.39 -2.45
CA ASP A 304 -12.53 -14.09 -2.93
C ASP A 304 -11.38 -13.08 -2.78
N TYR A 305 -10.78 -12.74 -3.92
CA TYR A 305 -9.66 -11.80 -4.03
C TYR A 305 -10.07 -10.35 -4.25
N SER A 306 -11.34 -10.01 -4.01
CA SER A 306 -11.82 -8.63 -4.09
C SER A 306 -11.45 -7.78 -2.87
N VAL A 307 -11.08 -8.41 -1.74
CA VAL A 307 -10.63 -7.75 -0.50
C VAL A 307 -9.20 -8.18 -0.21
N TYR A 308 -8.28 -7.22 -0.13
CA TYR A 308 -6.86 -7.55 0.05
C TYR A 308 -6.54 -7.79 1.54
N PRO A 309 -5.65 -8.74 1.86
CA PRO A 309 -5.31 -9.12 3.25
C PRO A 309 -4.23 -8.21 3.84
N VAL A 310 -4.33 -6.91 3.58
CA VAL A 310 -3.29 -5.90 3.85
C VAL A 310 -3.90 -4.62 4.40
N LEU A 311 -3.07 -3.63 4.70
CA LEU A 311 -3.52 -2.30 5.03
C LEU A 311 -4.39 -1.70 3.90
N GLN A 312 -5.65 -1.37 4.19
CA GLN A 312 -6.65 -0.92 3.21
C GLN A 312 -7.16 0.48 3.49
N LEU A 313 -7.57 1.20 2.45
CA LEU A 313 -8.22 2.50 2.57
C LEU A 313 -9.51 2.34 3.38
N TYR A 314 -9.61 3.14 4.45
CA TYR A 314 -10.69 3.06 5.41
C TYR A 314 -11.60 4.28 5.36
N ASP A 315 -11.00 5.47 5.33
CA ASP A 315 -11.75 6.72 5.31
C ASP A 315 -10.90 7.87 4.77
N THR A 316 -11.55 8.86 4.17
CA THR A 316 -10.91 10.09 3.70
C THR A 316 -11.96 11.16 3.42
N ASN A 317 -11.58 12.42 3.62
CA ASN A 317 -12.33 13.59 3.16
C ASN A 317 -11.74 14.19 1.87
N ALA A 318 -10.88 13.45 1.16
CA ALA A 318 -10.44 13.83 -0.17
C ALA A 318 -11.66 13.92 -1.09
N ASP A 319 -11.79 15.07 -1.75
CA ASP A 319 -12.84 15.29 -2.74
C ASP A 319 -12.34 14.70 -4.06
N PHE A 320 -12.81 13.50 -4.40
CA PHE A 320 -12.57 12.92 -5.70
C PHE A 320 -13.60 13.53 -6.65
N GLU A 321 -13.16 14.53 -7.43
CA GLU A 321 -14.01 15.15 -8.45
C GLU A 321 -14.65 14.04 -9.30
N ALA A 322 -15.96 14.17 -9.55
CA ALA A 322 -16.67 13.22 -10.38
C ALA A 322 -15.95 13.12 -11.72
N VAL A 323 -15.42 11.92 -12.03
CA VAL A 323 -14.74 11.66 -13.30
C VAL A 323 -15.73 11.99 -14.41
N GLU A 324 -15.42 13.00 -15.22
CA GLU A 324 -16.19 13.28 -16.41
C GLU A 324 -16.15 12.02 -17.28
N GLU A 325 -17.30 11.37 -17.51
CA GLU A 325 -17.36 10.19 -18.38
C GLU A 325 -16.93 10.63 -19.78
N VAL A 326 -15.65 10.44 -20.11
CA VAL A 326 -15.17 10.61 -21.47
C VAL A 326 -15.73 9.45 -22.28
N SER A 327 -16.86 9.70 -22.95
CA SER A 327 -17.45 8.75 -23.86
C SER A 327 -16.46 8.45 -24.98
N PHE A 328 -15.87 7.27 -24.99
CA PHE A 328 -15.12 6.81 -26.14
C PHE A 328 -16.11 6.52 -27.27
N PRO A 329 -16.04 7.21 -28.42
CA PRO A 329 -16.86 6.83 -29.56
C PRO A 329 -16.47 5.39 -29.94
N ARG A 330 -17.43 4.45 -29.83
CA ARG A 330 -17.27 3.13 -30.43
C ARG A 330 -16.89 3.33 -31.89
N GLN A 331 -15.79 2.74 -32.35
CA GLN A 331 -15.53 2.63 -33.78
C GLN A 331 -16.71 1.86 -34.38
N GLU A 332 -17.58 2.55 -35.11
CA GLU A 332 -18.53 1.89 -36.02
C GLU A 332 -17.69 1.19 -37.09
N VAL A 333 -17.46 -0.12 -36.93
CA VAL A 333 -16.65 -0.88 -37.87
C VAL A 333 -17.53 -1.20 -39.09
N PRO A 334 -17.21 -0.72 -40.31
CA PRO A 334 -18.05 -0.94 -41.50
C PRO A 334 -18.28 -2.42 -41.85
N SER A 335 -17.47 -3.32 -41.30
CA SER A 335 -17.56 -4.77 -41.50
C SER A 335 -18.81 -5.40 -40.86
N GLU A 336 -19.36 -4.82 -39.80
CA GLU A 336 -20.61 -5.32 -39.20
C GLU A 336 -21.78 -5.17 -40.18
N TYR A 337 -21.88 -4.01 -40.84
CA TYR A 337 -22.90 -3.79 -41.86
C TYR A 337 -22.71 -4.74 -43.06
N ALA A 338 -21.48 -5.00 -43.49
CA ALA A 338 -21.21 -5.97 -44.55
C ALA A 338 -21.61 -7.42 -44.15
N TYR A 339 -21.40 -7.79 -42.88
CA TYR A 339 -21.81 -9.07 -42.34
C TYR A 339 -23.35 -9.22 -42.28
N TYR A 340 -24.06 -8.23 -41.74
CA TYR A 340 -25.53 -8.29 -41.68
C TYR A 340 -26.17 -8.20 -43.08
N THR A 341 -25.59 -7.44 -44.00
CA THR A 341 -26.07 -7.35 -45.39
C THR A 341 -25.85 -8.67 -46.13
N SER A 342 -24.72 -9.35 -45.91
CA SER A 342 -24.45 -10.66 -46.52
C SER A 342 -25.36 -11.76 -45.98
N ILE A 343 -25.69 -11.75 -44.68
CA ILE A 343 -26.72 -12.64 -44.10
C ILE A 343 -28.09 -12.35 -44.72
N GLY A 344 -28.49 -11.08 -44.83
CA GLY A 344 -29.76 -10.69 -45.44
C GLY A 344 -29.90 -11.17 -46.90
N LEU A 345 -28.84 -11.03 -47.70
CA LEU A 345 -28.80 -11.53 -49.08
C LEU A 345 -28.88 -13.06 -49.15
N LEU A 346 -28.19 -13.78 -48.27
CA LEU A 346 -28.24 -15.24 -48.19
C LEU A 346 -29.65 -15.76 -47.87
N VAL A 347 -30.34 -15.11 -46.94
CA VAL A 347 -31.74 -15.44 -46.60
C VAL A 347 -32.64 -15.16 -47.80
N LEU A 348 -32.49 -14.02 -48.46
CA LEU A 348 -33.31 -13.65 -49.62
C LEU A 348 -33.14 -14.65 -50.78
N VAL A 349 -31.91 -15.02 -51.11
CA VAL A 349 -31.60 -16.02 -52.16
C VAL A 349 -32.20 -17.39 -51.79
N SER A 350 -32.12 -17.79 -50.52
CA SER A 350 -32.69 -19.04 -50.03
C SER A 350 -34.22 -19.05 -50.16
N VAL A 351 -34.89 -17.96 -49.82
CA VAL A 351 -36.35 -17.81 -49.97
C VAL A 351 -36.76 -17.86 -51.44
N ILE A 352 -36.03 -17.18 -52.34
CA ILE A 352 -36.31 -17.21 -53.78
C ILE A 352 -36.09 -18.61 -54.37
N ALA A 353 -35.03 -19.31 -53.95
CA ALA A 353 -34.75 -20.67 -54.40
C ALA A 353 -35.83 -21.67 -53.95
N VAL A 354 -36.31 -21.54 -52.70
CA VAL A 354 -37.42 -22.36 -52.17
C VAL A 354 -38.73 -22.03 -52.89
N ALA A 355 -39.02 -20.75 -53.16
CA ALA A 355 -40.22 -20.32 -53.88
C ALA A 355 -40.23 -20.82 -55.34
N ARG A 356 -39.06 -20.87 -56.00
CA ARG A 356 -38.92 -21.42 -57.36
C ARG A 356 -38.99 -22.94 -57.43
N ARG A 357 -38.69 -23.67 -56.35
CA ARG A 357 -38.86 -25.13 -56.28
C ARG A 357 -40.31 -25.57 -56.00
N ARG A 358 -41.17 -24.66 -55.55
CA ARG A 358 -42.59 -24.92 -55.26
C ARG A 358 -43.54 -24.51 -56.40
N ARG A 359 -43.02 -23.91 -57.46
CA ARG A 359 -43.67 -23.81 -58.78
C ARG A 359 -43.09 -24.90 -59.66
#